data_AF-A0A7C7IS53-F1
#
_entry.id   AF-A0A7C7IS53-F1
#
_cell.length_a   1.000
_cell.length_b   1.000
_cell.length_c   1.000
_cell.angle_alpha   90.00
_cell.angle_beta   90.00
_cell.angle_gamma   90.00
#
_symmetry.space_group_name_H-M   'P 1'
#
loop_
_entity.id
_entity.type
_entity.pdbx_description
1 polymer ?
#
loop_
_entity_poly.entity_id
_entity_poly.type
_entity_poly.pdbx_seq_one_letter_code
_entity_poly.pdbx_strand_id
1 'polypeptide(L)' 'MRNPNLVNTVIKNSGELNADKKLVGNIVNSTFEVIASELKKQGKVTCSSFGTFRVSKRKARDGRNP' A
#
# COMPACT_ATOMS: atom_id res chain seq x y z
N MET A 1 -8.43 2.47 8.97
CA MET A 1 -7.67 1.39 9.64
C MET A 1 -6.26 1.90 9.94
N ARG A 2 -5.74 1.70 11.16
CA ARG A 2 -4.33 1.96 11.47
C ARG A 2 -3.48 0.75 11.06
N ASN A 3 -2.20 0.96 10.75
CA ASN A 3 -1.25 -0.11 10.36
C ASN A 3 -1.30 -1.37 11.28
N PRO A 4 -1.29 -1.26 12.62
CA PRO A 4 -1.42 -2.44 13.50
C PRO A 4 -2.74 -3.21 13.34
N ASN A 5 -3.83 -2.53 12.95
CA ASN A 5 -5.11 -3.21 12.69
C ASN A 5 -5.08 -3.96 11.36
N LEU A 6 -4.32 -3.49 10.37
CA LEU A 6 -4.13 -4.21 9.11
C LEU A 6 -3.38 -5.52 9.32
N VAL A 7 -2.27 -5.48 10.05
CA VAL A 7 -1.45 -6.67 10.37
C VAL A 7 -2.30 -7.75 11.06
N ASN A 8 -3.06 -7.36 12.09
CA ASN A 8 -3.92 -8.31 12.81
C ASN A 8 -5.02 -8.90 11.92
N THR A 9 -5.60 -8.13 11.00
CA THR A 9 -6.62 -8.64 10.06
C THR A 9 -6.01 -9.56 9.01
N VAL A 10 -4.80 -9.28 8.53
CA VAL A 10 -4.07 -10.15 7.60
C VAL A 10 -3.77 -11.51 8.25
N ILE A 11 -3.32 -11.54 9.51
CA ILE A 11 -3.09 -12.78 10.26
C ILE A 11 -4.40 -13.58 10.42
N LYS A 12 -5.50 -12.91 10.75
CA LYS A 12 -6.81 -13.58 10.86
C LYS A 12 -7.29 -14.18 9.54
N ASN A 13 -7.14 -13.45 8.43
CA ASN A 13 -7.61 -13.90 7.12
C ASN A 13 -6.69 -14.94 6.47
N SER A 14 -5.41 -15.01 6.84
CA SER A 14 -4.46 -16.01 6.34
C SER A 14 -4.62 -17.38 7.00
N GLY A 15 -5.46 -17.50 8.03
CA GLY A 15 -5.69 -18.77 8.74
C GLY A 15 -4.55 -19.21 9.65
N GLU A 16 -3.42 -18.48 9.65
CA GLU A 16 -2.28 -18.76 10.51
C GLU A 16 -2.40 -18.04 11.85
N LEU A 17 -2.81 -18.76 12.89
CA LEU A 17 -2.94 -18.20 14.24
C LEU A 17 -1.60 -17.86 14.92
N ASN A 18 -0.49 -18.42 14.44
CA ASN A 18 0.84 -18.34 15.05
C ASN A 18 1.85 -17.49 14.25
N ALA A 19 1.40 -16.70 13.28
CA ALA A 19 2.30 -15.84 12.51
C ALA A 19 2.92 -14.76 13.41
N ASP A 20 4.25 -14.58 13.32
CA ASP A 20 4.95 -13.52 14.06
C ASP A 20 4.49 -12.14 13.56
N LYS A 21 3.85 -11.39 14.45
CA LYS A 21 3.31 -10.05 14.17
C LYS A 21 4.39 -9.09 13.68
N LYS A 22 5.63 -9.22 14.14
CA LYS A 22 6.74 -8.38 13.68
C LYS A 22 7.09 -8.70 12.23
N LEU A 23 7.23 -9.98 11.91
CA LEU A 23 7.49 -10.44 10.55
C LEU A 23 6.38 -10.01 9.58
N VAL A 24 5.11 -10.24 9.94
CA VAL A 24 3.97 -9.83 9.10
C VAL A 24 3.91 -8.31 8.93
N GLY A 25 4.17 -7.55 10.00
CA GLY A 25 4.27 -6.09 9.91
C GLY A 25 5.35 -5.62 8.94
N ASN A 26 6.52 -6.27 8.96
CA ASN A 26 7.61 -5.97 8.04
C ASN A 26 7.26 -6.30 6.59
N ILE A 27 6.62 -7.45 6.35
CA ILE A 27 6.16 -7.85 5.01
C ILE A 27 5.17 -6.82 4.47
N VAL A 28 4.16 -6.45 5.26
CA VAL A 28 3.16 -5.45 4.85
C VAL A 28 3.82 -4.11 4.52
N ASN A 29 4.74 -3.62 5.37
CA ASN A 29 5.45 -2.37 5.08
C ASN A 29 6.30 -2.47 3.81
N SER A 30 7.06 -3.56 3.66
CA SER A 30 7.89 -3.80 2.47
C SER A 30 7.07 -3.85 1.18
N THR A 31 5.86 -4.44 1.20
CA THR A 31 5.00 -4.45 0.02
C THR A 31 4.62 -3.03 -0.43
N PHE A 32 4.27 -2.14 0.50
CA PHE A 32 3.96 -0.75 0.17
C PHE A 32 5.19 0.04 -0.29
N GLU A 33 6.37 -0.21 0.27
CA GLU A 33 7.62 0.41 -0.17
C GLU A 33 8.00 0.01 -1.60
N VAL A 34 7.84 -1.27 -1.95
CA VAL A 34 8.08 -1.78 -3.30
C VAL A 34 7.10 -1.14 -4.28
N ILE A 35 5.80 -1.11 -3.96
CA ILE A 35 4.78 -0.46 -4.81
C ILE A 35 5.10 1.03 -5.00
N ALA A 36 5.50 1.75 -3.94
CA ALA A 36 5.88 3.15 -4.04
C ALA A 36 7.12 3.36 -4.94
N SER A 37 8.10 2.47 -4.81
CA SER A 37 9.34 2.50 -5.61
C SER A 37 9.07 2.21 -7.09
N GLU A 38 8.20 1.25 -7.39
CA GLU A 38 7.78 0.94 -8.76
C GLU A 38 6.96 2.07 -9.37
N LEU A 39 6.04 2.67 -8.61
CA LEU A 39 5.27 3.84 -9.07
C LEU A 39 6.19 5.02 -9.39
N LYS A 40 7.27 5.23 -8.63
CA LYS A 40 8.25 6.28 -8.93
C LYS A 40 9.01 6.01 -10.24
N LYS A 41 9.32 4.75 -10.54
CA LYS A 41 10.10 4.36 -11.73
C LYS A 41 9.24 4.30 -13.00
N GLN A 42 8.14 3.56 -12.95
CA GLN A 42 7.33 3.23 -14.12
C GLN A 42 6.03 4.04 -14.20
N GLY A 43 5.61 4.69 -13.11
CA GLY A 43 4.39 5.50 -13.07
C GLY A 43 3.08 4.69 -13.05
N LYS A 44 3.14 3.36 -13.18
CA LYS A 44 1.98 2.47 -13.19
C LYS A 44 2.36 1.10 -12.61
N VAL A 45 1.51 0.55 -11.75
CA VAL A 45 1.66 -0.79 -11.16
C VAL A 45 0.30 -1.48 -11.24
N THR A 46 0.26 -2.70 -11.79
CA THR A 46 -0.96 -3.52 -11.89
C THR A 46 -0.87 -4.69 -10.93
N CYS A 47 -1.81 -4.79 -9.99
CA CYS A 47 -1.92 -5.92 -9.08
C CYS A 47 -3.20 -6.71 -9.45
N SER A 48 -3.02 -7.91 -10.01
CA SER A 48 -4.14 -8.73 -10.49
C SER A 48 -5.16 -8.96 -9.38
N SER A 49 -6.45 -8.87 -9.71
CA SER A 49 -7.57 -9.01 -8.75
C SER A 49 -7.65 -7.97 -7.62
N PHE A 50 -6.73 -7.00 -7.55
CA PHE A 50 -6.79 -5.90 -6.59
C PHE A 50 -7.01 -4.53 -7.26
N GLY A 51 -6.27 -4.24 -8.33
CA GLY A 51 -6.45 -3.02 -9.10
C GLY A 51 -5.17 -2.49 -9.74
N THR A 52 -5.27 -1.29 -10.32
CA THR A 52 -4.14 -0.60 -10.96
C THR A 52 -3.84 0.71 -10.25
N PHE A 53 -2.59 0.88 -9.82
CA PHE A 53 -2.06 2.12 -9.29
C PHE A 53 -1.37 2.91 -10.40
N ARG A 54 -1.58 4.23 -10.45
CA ARG A 54 -0.91 5.10 -11.41
C ARG A 54 -0.59 6.47 -10.82
N VAL A 55 0.54 7.03 -11.24
CA VAL A 55 0.91 8.41 -10.93
C VAL A 55 0.12 9.34 -11.85
N SER A 56 -0.66 10.25 -11.26
CA SER A 56 -1.39 11.27 -12.00
C SER A 56 -0.68 12.61 -11.85
N LYS A 57 -0.26 13.20 -12.97
CA LYS A 57 0.27 14.57 -13.01
C LYS A 57 -0.91 15.52 -13.20
N ARG A 58 -1.04 16.51 -12.32
CA ARG A 58 -2.03 17.58 -12.47
C ARG A 58 -1.33 18.89 -12.80
N LYS A 59 -1.92 19.67 -13.71
CA LYS A 59 -1.43 21.00 -14.07
C LYS A 59 -1.62 21.95 -12.89
N ALA A 60 -0.72 22.91 -12.75
CA ALA A 60 -0.89 24.02 -11.82
C ALA A 60 -2.21 24.76 -12.14
N ARG A 61 -2.89 25.20 -11.10
CA ARG A 61 -4.15 25.94 -11.17
C ARG A 61 -4.12 27.02 -10.10
N ASP A 62 -4.63 28.20 -10.43
CA ASP A 62 -4.72 29.30 -9.48
C ASP A 62 -5.70 28.95 -8.34
N GLY A 63 -5.20 29.04 -7.11
CA GLY A 63 -6.01 28.93 -5.91
C GLY A 63 -6.76 30.24 -5.65
N ARG A 64 -7.89 30.16 -4.94
CA ARG A 64 -8.54 31.32 -4.32
C ARG A 64 -8.49 31.17 -2.81
N ASN A 65 -8.28 32.28 -2.09
CA ASN A 65 -8.34 32.31 -0.64
C ASN A 65 -9.80 32.07 -0.20
N PRO A 66 -10.10 30.97 0.52
CA PRO A 66 -11.45 30.66 0.99
C PRO A 66 -11.95 31.68 2.02
#